data_AF-A0A931ZYV9-F1
#
_entry.id   AF-A0A931ZYV9-F1
#
_cell.length_a   1.000
_cell.length_b   1.000
_cell.length_c   1.000
_cell.angle_alpha   90.00
_cell.angle_beta   90.00
_cell.angle_gamma   90.00
#
_symmetry.space_group_name_H-M   'P 1'
#
loop_
_entity.id
_entity.type
_entity.pdbx_description
1 polymer ?
#
loop_
_entity_poly.entity_id
_entity_poly.type
_entity_poly.pdbx_seq_one_letter_code
_entity_poly.pdbx_strand_id
1 'polypeptide(L)' 'MRIIQKRRVYLSLSAAFVMAALAAILLYRFHFGIDFTGGSLLEVSYSGVRPTPEAMRRVVEEAG' A
#
# COMPACT_ATOMS: atom_id res chain seq x y z
N MET A 1 -12.96 11.41 -33.86
CA MET A 1 -12.16 11.02 -32.68
C MET A 1 -10.68 10.92 -33.10
N ARG A 2 -9.80 11.86 -32.69
CA ARG A 2 -8.39 11.93 -33.19
C ARG A 2 -7.37 11.40 -32.17
N ILE A 3 -7.67 10.24 -31.57
CA ILE A 3 -6.81 9.62 -30.54
C ILE A 3 -5.53 9.07 -31.17
N ILE A 4 -5.66 8.41 -32.33
CA ILE A 4 -4.54 7.77 -33.04
C ILE A 4 -3.50 8.79 -33.54
N GLN A 5 -3.94 9.99 -33.93
CA GLN A 5 -3.05 11.05 -34.43
C GLN A 5 -2.10 11.58 -33.35
N LYS A 6 -2.53 11.60 -32.08
CA LYS A 6 -1.71 12.03 -30.94
C LYS A 6 -1.13 10.88 -30.13
N ARG A 7 -1.12 9.65 -30.69
CA ARG A 7 -0.67 8.43 -29.99
C ARG A 7 0.69 8.58 -29.33
N ARG A 8 1.63 9.30 -29.96
CA ARG A 8 2.97 9.52 -29.41
C ARG A 8 2.92 10.29 -28.08
N VAL A 9 2.09 11.33 -27.99
CA VAL A 9 1.94 12.12 -26.76
C VAL A 9 1.38 11.26 -25.63
N TYR A 10 0.28 10.55 -25.90
CA TYR A 10 -0.36 9.70 -24.89
C TYR A 10 0.51 8.51 -24.47
N LEU A 11 1.23 7.89 -25.41
CA LEU A 11 2.17 6.80 -25.10
C LEU A 11 3.40 7.30 -24.34
N SER A 12 3.98 8.44 -24.71
CA SER A 12 5.09 9.05 -23.96
C SER A 12 4.67 9.41 -22.53
N LEU A 13 3.48 10.00 -22.37
CA LEU A 13 2.96 10.33 -21.04
C LEU A 13 2.73 9.08 -20.20
N SER A 14 2.15 8.03 -20.79
CA SER A 14 1.96 6.74 -20.11
C SER A 14 3.29 6.12 -19.70
N ALA A 15 4.28 6.12 -20.60
CA ALA A 15 5.62 5.62 -20.32
C ALA A 15 6.28 6.41 -19.19
N ALA A 16 6.12 7.74 -19.16
CA ALA A 16 6.66 8.58 -18.08
C ALA A 16 6.04 8.22 -16.71
N PHE A 17 4.73 7.99 -16.65
CA PHE A 17 4.07 7.53 -15.42
C PHE A 17 4.53 6.13 -14.99
N VAL A 18 4.70 5.20 -15.93
CA VAL A 18 5.24 3.86 -15.63
C VAL A 18 6.65 3.96 -15.07
N MET A 19 7.51 4.77 -15.67
CA MET A 19 8.88 5.00 -15.18
C MET A 19 8.89 5.65 -13.79
N ALA A 20 7.99 6.62 -13.55
CA ALA A 20 7.85 7.23 -12.23
C ALA A 20 7.38 6.22 -11.17
N ALA A 21 6.45 5.33 -11.51
CA ALA A 21 6.00 4.26 -10.62
C ALA A 21 7.12 3.26 -10.30
N LEU A 22 7.90 2.86 -11.31
CA LEU A 22 9.09 2.01 -11.11
C LEU A 22 10.13 2.70 -10.23
N ALA A 23 10.41 3.99 -10.45
CA ALA A 23 11.31 4.77 -9.62
C ALA A 23 10.81 4.85 -8.17
N ALA A 24 9.51 5.07 -7.96
CA ALA A 24 8.92 5.08 -6.63
C ALA A 24 9.09 3.72 -5.92
N ILE A 25 8.84 2.62 -6.61
CA ILE A 25 9.06 1.27 -6.07
C ILE A 25 10.52 1.06 -5.64
N LEU A 26 11.48 1.52 -6.45
CA LEU A 26 12.91 1.35 -6.15
C LEU A 26 13.37 2.25 -4.99
N LEU A 27 12.91 3.50 -4.93
CA LEU A 27 13.32 4.48 -3.90
C LEU A 27 12.64 4.22 -2.55
N TYR A 28 11.33 3.95 -2.56
CA TYR A 28 10.56 3.74 -1.33
C TYR A 28 10.57 2.28 -0.85
N ARG A 29 11.09 1.37 -1.70
CA ARG A 29 11.10 -0.08 -1.49
C ARG A 29 9.68 -0.66 -1.35
N PHE A 30 9.56 -1.98 -1.53
CA PHE A 30 8.31 -2.67 -1.24
C PHE A 30 8.11 -2.81 0.28
N HIS A 31 6.92 -2.45 0.76
CA HIS A 31 6.47 -2.79 2.10
C HIS A 31 5.95 -4.23 2.08
N PHE A 32 6.86 -5.18 2.23
CA PHE A 32 6.51 -6.60 2.28
C PHE A 32 5.66 -6.87 3.53
N GLY A 33 4.45 -7.40 3.31
CA GLY A 33 3.56 -7.81 4.39
C GLY A 33 4.01 -9.10 5.07
N ILE A 34 3.26 -9.50 6.11
CA ILE A 34 3.55 -10.69 6.93
C ILE A 34 3.63 -11.99 6.12
N ASP A 35 3.00 -12.06 4.94
CA ASP A 35 3.08 -13.20 4.02
C ASP A 35 4.51 -13.43 3.48
N PHE A 36 5.34 -12.39 3.44
CA PHE A 36 6.69 -12.44 2.87
C PHE A 36 7.80 -12.26 3.91
N THR A 37 7.52 -11.60 5.03
CA THR A 37 8.49 -11.35 6.12
C THR A 37 8.35 -12.32 7.29
N GLY A 38 7.28 -13.12 7.31
CA GLY A 38 6.88 -13.90 8.48
C GLY A 38 6.21 -13.02 9.54
N GLY A 39 5.40 -13.63 10.39
CA GLY A 39 4.64 -12.95 11.43
C GLY A 39 3.39 -13.71 11.81
N SER A 40 2.52 -13.07 12.59
CA SER A 40 1.24 -13.62 13.00
C SER A 40 0.13 -12.62 12.74
N LEU A 41 -1.00 -13.09 12.21
CA LEU A 41 -2.23 -12.32 12.09
C LEU A 41 -3.17 -12.71 13.23
N LEU A 42 -3.57 -11.73 14.05
CA LEU A 42 -4.59 -11.91 15.08
C LEU A 42 -5.85 -11.12 14.69
N GLU A 43 -6.96 -11.83 14.52
CA GLU A 43 -8.26 -11.23 14.25
C GLU A 43 -9.11 -11.21 15.53
N VAL A 44 -9.69 -10.04 15.82
CA VAL A 44 -10.56 -9.84 16.97
C VAL A 44 -11.86 -9.18 16.54
N SER A 45 -12.97 -9.63 17.12
CA SER A 45 -14.30 -9.10 16.87
C SER A 45 -14.79 -8.33 18.08
N TYR A 46 -15.43 -7.18 17.83
CA TYR A 46 -16.02 -6.36 18.90
C TYR A 46 -17.54 -6.48 18.85
N SER A 47 -18.13 -6.92 19.95
CA SER A 47 -19.60 -6.95 20.11
C SER A 47 -20.19 -5.59 20.50
N GLY A 48 -19.36 -4.69 21.04
CA GLY A 48 -19.74 -3.35 21.48
C GLY A 48 -19.01 -2.24 20.72
N VAL A 49 -18.71 -1.13 21.41
CA VAL A 49 -18.00 -0.01 20.81
C VAL A 49 -16.58 -0.44 20.45
N ARG A 50 -16.20 -0.25 19.18
CA ARG A 50 -14.84 -0.52 18.70
C ARG A 50 -13.86 0.44 19.41
N PRO A 51 -12.81 -0.06 20.09
CA PRO A 51 -11.79 0.77 20.71
C PRO A 51 -10.99 1.55 19.66
N THR A 52 -10.41 2.67 20.06
CA THR A 52 -9.58 3.47 19.14
C THR A 52 -8.28 2.71 18.81
N PRO A 53 -7.66 2.98 17.65
CA PRO A 53 -6.39 2.36 17.28
C PRO A 53 -5.30 2.55 18.34
N GLU A 54 -5.28 3.68 19.04
CA GLU A 54 -4.30 4.01 20.08
C GLU A 54 -4.49 3.15 21.33
N ALA A 55 -5.74 2.97 21.77
CA ALA A 55 -6.06 2.11 22.90
C ALA A 55 -5.67 0.65 22.62
N MET A 56 -5.94 0.17 21.40
CA MET A 56 -5.55 -1.19 20.98
C MET A 56 -4.04 -1.37 20.91
N ARG A 57 -3.30 -0.38 20.39
CA ARG A 57 -1.84 -0.44 20.36
C ARG A 57 -1.24 -0.57 21.76
N ARG A 58 -1.74 0.19 22.74
CA ARG A 58 -1.29 0.10 24.13
C ARG A 58 -1.49 -1.30 24.72
N VAL A 59 -2.67 -1.87 24.53
CA VAL A 59 -2.99 -3.22 25.05
C VAL A 59 -2.08 -4.28 24.43
N VAL A 60 -1.81 -4.19 23.12
CA VAL A 60 -0.91 -5.13 22.43
C VAL A 60 0.53 -4.93 22.91
N GLU A 61 1.01 -3.69 23.02
CA GLU A 61 2.35 -3.37 23.53
C GLU A 61 2.57 -3.86 24.98
N GLU A 62 1.54 -3.80 25.82
CA GLU A 62 1.57 -4.36 27.19
C GLU A 62 1.60 -5.90 27.22
N ALA A 63 1.07 -6.56 26.18
CA ALA A 63 1.01 -8.01 26.08
C ALA A 63 2.31 -8.65 25.55
N GLY A 64 3.18 -7.88 24.88
CA GLY A 64 4.48 -8.31 24.33
C GLY A 64 4.46 -8.54 22.82
#